data_AF-A0A2N3AXX8-F1
#
_entry.id   AF-A0A2N3AXX8-F1
#
_cell.length_a   1.000
_cell.length_b   1.000
_cell.length_c   1.000
_cell.angle_alpha   90.00
_cell.angle_beta   90.00
_cell.angle_gamma   90.00
#
_symmetry.space_group_name_H-M   'P 1'
#
loop_
_entity.id
_entity.type
_entity.pdbx_description
1 polymer ?
#
loop_
_entity_poly.entity_id
_entity_poly.type
_entity_poly.pdbx_seq_one_letter_code
_entity_poly.pdbx_strand_id
1 'polypeptide(L)'
;MNVLASKAQLRASFLRWALFLVPLVLLIGFVAGRVAGPDTAWFAGLVKPAISPPPAAFGIVWTALFIMIGLALALVAGAWGARGRGIALIAFAVQFLVTQSWTTVFFGMQ
;
A
#
# COMPACT_ATOMS: atom_id res chain seq x y z
N MET A 1 2.85 27.35 20.07
CA MET A 1 3.09 28.18 18.87
C MET A 1 2.25 27.61 17.73
N ASN A 2 1.06 28.16 17.47
CA ASN A 2 0.21 27.75 16.35
C ASN A 2 0.60 28.57 15.12
N VAL A 3 1.65 28.15 14.43
CA VAL A 3 1.98 28.74 13.11
C VAL A 3 1.09 28.03 12.10
N LEU A 4 0.05 28.71 11.63
CA LEU A 4 -0.80 28.22 10.54
C LEU A 4 0.07 28.13 9.28
N ALA A 5 0.36 26.91 8.83
CA ALA A 5 1.13 26.68 7.61
C ALA A 5 0.39 27.27 6.40
N SER A 6 1.11 27.96 5.52
CA SER A 6 0.55 28.47 4.28
C SER A 6 0.14 27.32 3.35
N LYS A 7 -0.78 27.59 2.42
CA LYS A 7 -1.20 26.59 1.41
C LYS A 7 -0.01 26.04 0.62
N ALA A 8 1.00 26.86 0.36
CA ALA A 8 2.24 26.44 -0.31
C ALA A 8 3.06 25.47 0.55
N GLN A 9 3.19 25.73 1.85
CA GLN A 9 3.89 24.83 2.79
C GLN A 9 3.18 23.47 2.92
N LEU A 10 1.85 23.46 2.95
CA LEU A 10 1.07 22.22 2.98
C LEU A 10 1.26 21.41 1.69
N ARG A 11 1.19 22.05 0.52
CA ARG A 11 1.41 21.40 -0.79
C ARG A 11 2.83 20.86 -0.92
N ALA A 12 3.83 21.64 -0.53
CA ALA A 12 5.23 21.19 -0.52
C ALA A 12 5.44 20.02 0.45
N SER A 13 4.81 20.07 1.63
CA SER A 13 4.86 18.99 2.62
C SER A 13 4.21 17.71 2.10
N PHE A 14 3.06 17.80 1.44
CA PHE A 14 2.43 16.66 0.80
C PHE A 14 3.31 16.08 -0.31
N LEU A 15 3.83 16.93 -1.20
CA LEU A 15 4.63 16.50 -2.35
C LEU A 15 5.90 15.76 -1.91
N ARG A 16 6.65 16.29 -0.93
CA ARG A 16 7.82 15.57 -0.39
C ARG A 16 7.42 14.20 0.13
N TRP A 17 6.34 14.11 0.90
CA TRP A 17 5.92 12.85 1.51
C TRP A 17 5.46 11.86 0.43
N ALA A 18 4.69 12.32 -0.56
CA ALA A 18 4.24 11.50 -1.67
C ALA A 18 5.40 10.96 -2.51
N LEU A 19 6.40 11.80 -2.80
CA LEU A 19 7.60 11.40 -3.56
C LEU A 19 8.40 10.28 -2.89
N PHE A 20 8.39 10.20 -1.56
CA PHE A 20 9.07 9.12 -0.84
C PHE A 20 8.16 7.93 -0.56
N LEU A 21 6.93 8.17 -0.10
CA LEU A 21 6.05 7.12 0.43
C LEU A 21 5.35 6.32 -0.68
N VAL A 22 4.98 6.94 -1.80
CA VAL A 22 4.35 6.21 -2.91
C VAL A 22 5.30 5.16 -3.51
N PRO A 23 6.55 5.51 -3.88
CA PRO A 23 7.51 4.50 -4.35
C PRO A 23 7.83 3.45 -3.30
N LEU A 24 7.92 3.83 -2.02
CA LEU A 24 8.20 2.89 -0.93
C LEU A 24 7.08 1.85 -0.79
N VAL A 25 5.82 2.28 -0.75
CA VAL A 25 4.65 1.39 -0.65
C VAL A 25 4.58 0.47 -1.86
N LEU A 26 4.80 1.00 -3.07
CA LEU A 26 4.85 0.21 -4.30
C LEU A 26 5.97 -0.84 -4.27
N LEU A 27 7.18 -0.44 -3.86
CA LEU A 27 8.34 -1.33 -3.81
C LEU A 27 8.10 -2.49 -2.84
N ILE A 28 7.59 -2.21 -1.63
CA ILE A 28 7.29 -3.25 -0.65
C ILE A 28 6.23 -4.20 -1.19
N GLY A 29 5.14 -3.66 -1.76
CA GLY A 29 4.07 -4.46 -2.36
C GLY A 29 4.56 -5.33 -3.52
N PHE A 30 5.42 -4.77 -4.38
CA PHE A 30 6.03 -5.49 -5.49
C PHE A 30 6.91 -6.64 -5.00
N VAL A 31 7.79 -6.40 -4.02
CA VAL A 31 8.68 -7.43 -3.46
C VAL A 31 7.86 -8.57 -2.85
N ALA A 32 6.83 -8.27 -2.06
CA ALA A 32 5.97 -9.31 -1.49
C ALA A 32 5.27 -10.15 -2.57
N GLY A 33 4.76 -9.50 -3.62
CA GLY A 33 4.14 -10.17 -4.78
C GLY A 33 5.12 -11.01 -5.60
N ARG A 34 6.42 -10.66 -5.64
CA ARG A 34 7.44 -11.44 -6.35
C ARG A 34 7.93 -12.65 -5.54
N VAL A 35 8.01 -12.53 -4.21
CA VAL A 35 8.53 -13.59 -3.35
C VAL A 35 7.51 -14.69 -3.11
N ALA A 36 6.23 -14.34 -2.90
CA ALA A 36 5.18 -15.29 -2.56
C ALA A 36 3.95 -15.17 -3.48
N GLY A 37 4.17 -14.79 -4.73
CA GLY A 37 3.11 -14.52 -5.70
C GLY A 37 2.30 -15.76 -6.11
N PRO A 38 1.27 -15.55 -6.95
CA PRO A 38 0.37 -16.60 -7.44
C PRO A 38 1.00 -17.59 -8.43
N ASP A 39 2.29 -17.45 -8.75
CA ASP A 39 3.03 -18.30 -9.69
C ASP A 39 3.39 -19.67 -9.06
N THR A 40 2.40 -20.36 -8.49
CA THR A 40 2.56 -21.68 -7.87
C THR A 40 1.85 -22.75 -8.71
N ALA A 41 2.40 -23.97 -8.73
CA ALA A 41 1.79 -25.09 -9.47
C ALA A 41 0.38 -25.42 -8.95
N TRP A 42 0.17 -25.30 -7.64
CA TRP A 42 -1.13 -25.46 -7.00
C TRP A 42 -2.15 -24.44 -7.54
N PHE A 43 -1.82 -23.14 -7.49
CA PHE A 43 -2.75 -22.09 -7.93
C PHE A 43 -3.02 -22.17 -9.44
N ALA A 44 -2.02 -22.55 -10.24
CA ALA A 44 -2.19 -22.80 -11.67
C ALA A 44 -3.16 -23.97 -11.94
N GLY A 45 -3.09 -25.04 -11.16
CA GLY A 45 -3.94 -26.24 -11.30
C GLY A 45 -5.40 -26.08 -10.82
N LEU A 46 -5.74 -24.99 -10.12
CA LEU A 46 -7.11 -24.75 -9.67
C LEU A 46 -8.05 -24.46 -10.84
N VAL A 47 -9.21 -25.14 -10.83
CA VAL A 47 -10.38 -24.75 -11.63
C VAL A 47 -10.96 -23.46 -11.03
N LYS A 48 -10.70 -22.34 -11.70
CA LYS A 48 -11.14 -21.01 -11.26
C LYS A 48 -12.57 -20.75 -11.75
N PRO A 49 -13.45 -20.13 -10.94
CA PRO A 49 -14.76 -19.70 -11.38
C PRO A 49 -14.67 -18.77 -12.60
N ALA A 50 -15.70 -18.77 -13.46
CA ALA A 50 -15.75 -17.88 -14.63
C ALA A 50 -15.74 -16.38 -14.28
N ILE A 51 -16.09 -16.03 -13.04
CA ILE A 51 -16.06 -14.65 -12.52
C ILE A 51 -14.66 -14.20 -12.06
N SER A 52 -13.68 -15.10 -12.02
CA SER A 52 -12.32 -14.74 -11.62
C SER A 52 -11.70 -13.80 -12.66
N PRO A 53 -11.10 -12.68 -12.23
CA PRO A 53 -10.51 -11.75 -13.16
C PRO A 53 -9.26 -12.35 -13.83
N PRO A 54 -8.90 -11.90 -15.03
CA PRO A 54 -7.68 -12.33 -15.70
C PRO A 54 -6.42 -11.96 -14.88
N PRO A 55 -5.32 -12.73 -14.96
CA PRO A 55 -4.13 -12.52 -14.12
C PRO A 55 -3.57 -11.09 -14.14
N ALA A 56 -3.57 -10.44 -15.31
CA ALA A 56 -3.09 -9.07 -15.45
C ALA A 56 -3.89 -8.03 -14.61
N ALA A 57 -5.17 -8.30 -14.35
CA ALA A 57 -6.01 -7.39 -13.56
C ALA A 57 -5.50 -7.22 -12.13
N PHE A 58 -4.94 -8.28 -11.53
CA PHE A 58 -4.36 -8.21 -10.19
C PHE A 58 -3.22 -7.20 -10.13
N GLY A 59 -2.27 -7.26 -11.08
CA GLY A 59 -1.16 -6.31 -11.14
C GLY A 59 -1.62 -4.86 -11.29
N ILE A 60 -2.61 -4.62 -12.15
CA ILE A 60 -3.17 -3.27 -12.39
C ILE A 60 -3.85 -2.73 -11.13
N VAL A 61 -4.77 -3.52 -10.54
CA VAL A 61 -5.57 -3.10 -9.39
C VAL A 61 -4.68 -2.86 -8.17
N TRP A 62 -3.75 -3.78 -7.86
CA TRP A 62 -2.85 -3.61 -6.72
C TRP A 62 -1.89 -2.43 -6.88
N THR A 63 -1.41 -2.18 -8.10
CA THR A 63 -0.59 -0.98 -8.37
C THR A 63 -1.37 0.29 -8.10
N ALA A 64 -2.62 0.39 -8.60
CA ALA A 64 -3.48 1.54 -8.34
C ALA A 64 -3.78 1.71 -6.84
N LEU A 65 -4.09 0.61 -6.14
CA LEU A 65 -4.32 0.62 -4.69
C LEU A 65 -3.09 1.10 -3.91
N PHE A 66 -1.89 0.59 -4.23
CA PHE A 66 -0.65 0.99 -3.55
C PHE A 66 -0.29 2.46 -3.79
N ILE A 67 -0.56 2.99 -4.99
CA ILE A 67 -0.44 4.44 -5.24
C ILE A 67 -1.40 5.23 -4.33
N MET A 68 -2.68 4.86 -4.30
CA MET A 68 -3.68 5.54 -3.47
C MET A 68 -3.35 5.47 -1.98
N ILE A 69 -2.90 4.31 -1.50
CA ILE A 69 -2.46 4.10 -0.12
C ILE A 69 -1.24 4.97 0.21
N GLY A 70 -0.25 5.02 -0.67
CA GLY A 70 0.92 5.89 -0.50
C GLY A 70 0.57 7.38 -0.45
N LEU A 71 -0.38 7.82 -1.28
CA LEU A 71 -0.88 9.19 -1.25
C LEU A 71 -1.66 9.48 0.04
N ALA A 72 -2.51 8.56 0.49
CA ALA A 72 -3.22 8.69 1.76
C ALA A 72 -2.25 8.77 2.95
N LEU A 73 -1.21 7.93 2.96
CA LEU A 73 -0.17 7.98 3.97
C LEU A 73 0.60 9.31 3.93
N ALA A 74 0.88 9.85 2.75
CA ALA A 74 1.54 11.13 2.60
C ALA A 74 0.73 12.30 3.20
N LEU A 75 -0.60 12.27 3.04
CA LEU A 75 -1.49 13.23 3.70
C LEU A 75 -1.39 13.14 5.24
N VAL A 76 -1.47 11.92 5.79
CA VAL A 76 -1.39 11.68 7.24
C VAL A 76 -0.01 12.05 7.80
N ALA A 77 1.06 11.67 7.10
CA ALA A 77 2.43 11.97 7.51
C ALA A 77 2.70 13.48 7.52
N GLY A 78 2.10 14.22 6.58
CA GLY A 78 2.17 15.68 6.47
C GLY A 78 1.30 16.47 7.46
N ALA A 79 0.35 15.82 8.16
CA ALA A 79 -0.59 16.46 9.07
C ALA A 79 0.01 16.75 10.47
N TRP A 80 1.09 17.54 10.52
CA TRP A 80 1.78 17.90 11.76
C TRP A 80 0.84 18.56 12.78
N GLY A 81 0.90 18.12 14.03
CA GLY A 81 0.06 18.64 15.12
C GLY A 81 -1.39 18.13 15.11
N ALA A 82 -1.81 17.36 14.11
CA ALA A 82 -3.15 16.75 14.10
C ALA A 82 -3.29 15.72 15.22
N ARG A 83 -4.34 15.86 16.03
CA ARG A 83 -4.71 14.87 17.05
C ARG A 83 -4.98 13.53 16.37
N GLY A 84 -4.31 12.47 16.83
CA GLY A 84 -4.48 11.11 16.30
C GLY A 84 -3.54 10.75 15.13
N ARG A 85 -2.66 11.64 14.67
CA ARG A 85 -1.67 11.32 13.61
C ARG A 85 -0.86 10.06 13.92
N GLY A 86 -0.34 9.94 15.14
CA GLY A 86 0.45 8.78 15.54
C GLY A 86 -0.34 7.47 15.46
N ILE A 87 -1.59 7.49 15.91
CA ILE A 87 -2.50 6.32 15.85
C ILE A 87 -2.77 5.94 14.40
N ALA A 88 -3.03 6.91 13.52
CA ALA A 88 -3.26 6.64 12.10
C ALA A 88 -2.01 6.02 11.42
N LEU A 89 -0.81 6.48 11.76
CA LEU A 89 0.44 5.90 11.24
C LEU A 89 0.67 4.46 11.74
N ILE A 90 0.36 4.17 13.01
CA ILE A 90 0.44 2.82 13.57
C ILE A 90 -0.61 1.91 12.91
N ALA A 91 -1.85 2.38 12.78
CA ALA A 91 -2.92 1.64 12.12
C ALA A 91 -2.56 1.32 10.66
N PHE A 92 -1.98 2.28 9.93
CA PHE A 92 -1.42 2.03 8.61
C PHE A 92 -0.33 0.96 8.64
N ALA A 93 0.65 1.06 9.54
CA ALA A 93 1.74 0.08 9.61
C ALA A 93 1.20 -1.33 9.87
N VAL A 94 0.25 -1.49 10.79
CA VAL A 94 -0.40 -2.78 11.06
C VAL A 94 -1.17 -3.27 9.85
N GLN A 95 -2.03 -2.42 9.25
CA GLN A 95 -2.82 -2.79 8.06
C GLN A 95 -1.92 -3.19 6.89
N PHE A 96 -0.83 -2.46 6.67
CA PHE A 96 0.08 -2.71 5.57
C PHE A 96 0.87 -4.00 5.79
N LEU A 97 1.35 -4.25 7.01
CA LEU A 97 1.98 -5.53 7.37
C LEU A 97 1.04 -6.71 7.13
N VAL A 98 -0.21 -6.64 7.61
CA VAL A 98 -1.23 -7.68 7.38
C VAL A 98 -1.48 -7.89 5.88
N THR A 99 -1.51 -6.80 5.11
CA THR A 99 -1.69 -6.85 3.66
C THR A 99 -0.53 -7.56 2.97
N GLN A 100 0.71 -7.36 3.42
CA GLN A 100 1.88 -8.04 2.86
C GLN A 100 1.96 -9.52 3.26
N SER A 101 1.60 -9.85 4.51
CA SER A 101 1.63 -11.24 4.97
C SER A 101 0.55 -12.12 4.33
N TRP A 102 -0.56 -11.53 3.86
CA TRP A 102 -1.60 -12.27 3.13
C TRP A 102 -1.04 -13.12 1.99
N THR A 103 -0.21 -12.52 1.14
CA THR A 103 0.38 -13.19 -0.03
C THR A 103 1.21 -14.42 0.39
N THR A 104 2.00 -14.29 1.46
CA THR A 104 2.81 -15.39 1.99
C THR A 104 1.95 -16.49 2.63
N VAL A 105 0.93 -16.12 3.40
CA VAL A 105 0.04 -17.09 4.04
C VAL A 105 -0.77 -17.85 2.99
N PHE A 106 -1.31 -17.15 1.98
CA PHE A 106 -2.20 -17.74 1.00
C PHE A 106 -1.49 -18.62 -0.03
N PHE A 107 -0.36 -18.16 -0.59
CA PHE A 107 0.36 -18.89 -1.64
C PHE A 107 1.57 -19.68 -1.12
N GLY A 108 2.11 -19.32 0.05
CA GLY A 108 3.31 -19.95 0.60
C GLY A 108 3.04 -21.08 1.60
N MET A 109 1.86 -21.15 2.21
CA MET A 109 1.48 -22.20 3.18
C MET A 109 0.55 -23.27 2.57
N GLN A 110 0.78 -23.62 1.30
CA GLN A 110 0.06 -24.66 0.57
C GLN A 110 0.71 -26.04 0.71
#